data_AF-A0A1V9ZY49-F1
#
_entry.id   AF-A0A1V9ZY49-F1
#
_cell.length_a   1.000
_cell.length_b   1.000
_cell.length_c   1.000
_cell.angle_alpha   90.00
_cell.angle_beta   90.00
_cell.angle_gamma   90.00
#
_symmetry.space_group_name_H-M   'P 1'
#
loop_
_entity.id
_entity.type
_entity.pdbx_description
1 polymer ?
#
loop_
_entity_poly.entity_id
_entity_poly.type
_entity_poly.pdbx_seq_one_letter_code
_entity_poly.pdbx_strand_id
1 'polypeptide(L)'
;MQTYYTFASFLGADAEKFLSQPRLEQIALFKAYLAYLESEKVHFPTSKRATKCHATIRSDNSHLPLLTKLTEGQTISGFGVCGSPEGYLAQQELSIGAAYLATKVDHQYVVENPNVLNSRSFMFGWCHAEKQKIVDIHQKLHDLSAPATKIHWEHIILFVDRAMCADCIGFASAYAAYHGVDLSIQDPQCVRKFLSTGDIEVINNSDDKL
;
A
#
# COMPACT_ATOMS: atom_id res chain seq x y z
N MET A 1 -32.96 5.58 10.78
CA MET A 1 -32.21 6.81 11.11
C MET A 1 -30.79 6.61 10.61
N GLN A 2 -30.30 7.61 9.87
CA GLN A 2 -28.96 7.87 9.33
C GLN A 2 -28.29 6.89 8.35
N THR A 3 -28.01 7.46 7.18
CA THR A 3 -27.04 7.00 6.19
C THR A 3 -25.65 7.52 6.58
N TYR A 4 -24.68 6.62 6.74
CA TYR A 4 -23.36 6.87 7.33
C TYR A 4 -22.26 6.92 6.26
N TYR A 5 -21.99 8.09 5.69
CA TYR A 5 -21.01 8.19 4.59
C TYR A 5 -19.56 8.44 5.04
N THR A 6 -19.29 8.47 6.35
CA THR A 6 -17.94 8.53 6.89
C THR A 6 -17.74 7.40 7.88
N PHE A 7 -16.49 6.97 8.03
CA PHE A 7 -16.17 5.87 8.94
C PHE A 7 -16.40 6.25 10.41
N ALA A 8 -16.06 7.46 10.84
CA ALA A 8 -16.39 7.93 12.18
C ALA A 8 -17.90 7.88 12.45
N SER A 9 -18.73 8.32 11.50
CA SER A 9 -20.18 8.26 11.68
C SER A 9 -20.67 6.80 11.69
N PHE A 10 -20.09 5.90 10.89
CA PHE A 10 -20.37 4.47 10.94
C PHE A 10 -20.02 3.83 12.29
N LEU A 11 -18.89 4.21 12.89
CA LEU A 11 -18.48 3.71 14.21
C LEU A 11 -19.28 4.31 15.37
N GLY A 12 -19.84 5.50 15.22
CA GLY A 12 -20.54 6.21 16.29
C GLY A 12 -19.64 6.44 17.51
N ALA A 13 -20.08 5.99 18.69
CA ALA A 13 -19.34 6.15 19.94
C ALA A 13 -18.00 5.39 19.98
N ASP A 14 -17.83 4.36 19.15
CA ASP A 14 -16.60 3.57 19.10
C ASP A 14 -15.47 4.24 18.32
N ALA A 15 -15.76 5.34 17.62
CA ALA A 15 -14.74 6.11 16.89
C ALA A 15 -13.57 6.51 17.79
N GLU A 16 -13.83 7.01 19.00
CA GLU A 16 -12.79 7.45 19.94
C GLU A 16 -11.86 6.32 20.41
N LYS A 17 -12.35 5.08 20.40
CA LYS A 17 -11.62 3.90 20.88
C LYS A 17 -10.93 3.15 19.75
N PHE A 18 -11.29 3.44 18.50
CA PHE A 18 -10.88 2.68 17.34
C PHE A 18 -9.36 2.47 17.25
N LEU A 19 -8.57 3.54 17.40
CA LEU A 19 -7.10 3.47 17.30
C LEU A 19 -6.45 2.68 18.44
N SER A 20 -7.16 2.46 19.54
CA SER A 20 -6.71 1.66 20.68
C SER A 20 -7.09 0.18 20.57
N GLN A 21 -7.96 -0.19 19.62
CA GLN A 21 -8.33 -1.60 19.41
C GLN A 21 -7.17 -2.39 18.80
N PRO A 22 -7.12 -3.72 18.98
CA PRO A 22 -6.23 -4.59 18.23
C PRO A 22 -6.34 -4.38 16.72
N ARG A 23 -5.21 -4.43 15.99
CA ARG A 23 -5.17 -4.17 14.53
C ARG A 23 -6.13 -5.07 13.74
N LEU A 24 -6.32 -6.32 14.17
CA LEU A 24 -7.26 -7.24 13.50
C LEU A 24 -8.72 -6.81 13.68
N GLU A 25 -9.08 -6.26 14.85
CA GLU A 25 -10.42 -5.69 15.10
C GLU A 25 -10.64 -4.43 14.27
N GLN A 26 -9.62 -3.57 14.19
CA GLN A 26 -9.63 -2.40 13.31
C GLN A 26 -9.90 -2.77 11.84
N ILE A 27 -9.22 -3.81 11.34
CA ILE A 27 -9.44 -4.35 9.98
C ILE A 27 -10.86 -4.89 9.82
N ALA A 28 -11.37 -5.62 10.81
CA ALA A 28 -12.73 -6.17 10.76
C ALA A 28 -13.80 -5.07 10.70
N LEU A 29 -13.68 -4.03 11.53
CA LEU A 29 -14.56 -2.86 11.50
C LEU A 29 -14.51 -2.14 10.16
N PHE A 30 -13.32 -1.99 9.59
CA PHE A 30 -13.17 -1.38 8.28
C PHE A 30 -13.82 -2.22 7.17
N LYS A 31 -13.66 -3.55 7.19
CA LYS A 31 -14.38 -4.45 6.26
C LYS A 31 -15.90 -4.29 6.38
N ALA A 32 -16.42 -4.17 7.59
CA ALA A 32 -17.84 -3.94 7.82
C ALA A 32 -18.32 -2.61 7.22
N TYR A 33 -17.52 -1.55 7.32
CA TYR A 33 -17.80 -0.27 6.69
C TYR A 33 -17.79 -0.35 5.16
N LEU A 34 -16.81 -1.05 4.57
CA LEU A 34 -16.79 -1.26 3.11
C LEU A 34 -18.03 -2.00 2.63
N ALA A 35 -18.41 -3.09 3.31
CA ALA A 35 -19.62 -3.84 2.99
C ALA A 35 -20.89 -2.99 3.10
N TYR A 36 -20.95 -2.10 4.10
CA TYR A 36 -22.02 -1.12 4.22
C TYR A 36 -22.08 -0.19 3.00
N LEU A 37 -20.95 0.42 2.62
CA LEU A 37 -20.90 1.34 1.47
C LEU A 37 -21.27 0.65 0.15
N GLU A 38 -20.87 -0.61 -0.04
CA GLU A 38 -21.28 -1.43 -1.18
C GLU A 38 -22.80 -1.68 -1.19
N SER A 39 -23.39 -2.04 -0.04
CA SER A 39 -24.84 -2.27 0.06
C SER A 39 -25.66 -1.02 -0.24
N GLU A 40 -25.12 0.15 0.13
CA GLU A 40 -25.72 1.46 -0.12
C GLU A 40 -25.33 2.04 -1.49
N LYS A 41 -24.53 1.32 -2.29
CA LYS A 41 -24.05 1.73 -3.62
C LYS A 41 -23.38 3.11 -3.59
N VAL A 42 -22.54 3.37 -2.59
CA VAL A 42 -21.93 4.69 -2.33
C VAL A 42 -20.61 4.85 -3.08
N HIS A 43 -20.65 5.46 -4.26
CA HIS A 43 -19.45 5.73 -5.03
C HIS A 43 -18.81 7.07 -4.64
N PHE A 44 -17.59 7.05 -4.11
CA PHE A 44 -16.79 8.27 -3.94
C PHE A 44 -15.94 8.53 -5.20
N PRO A 45 -15.83 9.79 -5.65
CA PRO A 45 -14.94 10.13 -6.75
C PRO A 45 -13.48 9.98 -6.31
N THR A 46 -12.64 9.48 -7.23
CA THR A 46 -11.19 9.44 -7.02
C THR A 46 -10.64 10.85 -6.82
N SER A 47 -9.84 11.03 -5.77
CA SER A 47 -9.20 12.31 -5.48
C SER A 47 -8.24 12.71 -6.61
N LYS A 48 -8.22 14.00 -6.98
CA LYS A 48 -7.17 14.56 -7.86
C LYS A 48 -5.75 14.44 -7.25
N ARG A 49 -5.67 14.12 -5.97
CA ARG A 49 -4.42 13.89 -5.22
C ARG A 49 -4.11 12.40 -5.05
N ALA A 50 -4.89 11.51 -5.68
CA ALA A 50 -4.60 10.09 -5.71
C ALA A 50 -3.20 9.85 -6.27
N THR A 51 -2.45 9.00 -5.59
CA THR A 51 -1.10 8.57 -5.96
C THR A 51 -1.22 7.32 -6.80
N LYS A 52 -0.39 7.14 -7.82
CA LYS A 52 -0.33 5.94 -8.64
C LYS A 52 0.99 5.23 -8.43
N CYS A 53 0.95 3.91 -8.53
CA CYS A 53 2.16 3.09 -8.46
C CYS A 53 2.12 1.92 -9.45
N HIS A 54 3.25 1.67 -10.11
CA HIS A 54 3.48 0.52 -10.98
C HIS A 54 4.91 0.02 -10.79
N ALA A 55 5.24 -1.15 -11.35
CA ALA A 55 6.58 -1.71 -11.30
C ALA A 55 7.19 -1.80 -12.70
N THR A 56 8.51 -1.68 -12.81
CA THR A 56 9.28 -2.03 -14.02
C THR A 56 10.42 -2.97 -13.70
N ILE A 57 10.99 -3.57 -14.74
CA ILE A 57 12.20 -4.40 -14.67
C ILE A 57 13.44 -3.49 -14.75
N ARG A 58 14.39 -3.67 -13.82
CA ARG A 58 15.62 -2.85 -13.74
C ARG A 58 16.72 -3.28 -14.71
N SER A 59 16.79 -4.56 -15.06
CA SER A 59 17.83 -5.11 -15.94
C SER A 59 17.30 -6.30 -16.74
N ASP A 60 17.96 -6.64 -17.85
CA ASP A 60 17.59 -7.84 -18.62
C ASP A 60 17.83 -9.10 -17.78
N ASN A 61 16.75 -9.84 -17.53
CA ASN A 61 16.75 -11.09 -16.77
C ASN A 61 15.81 -12.09 -17.43
N SER A 62 16.02 -12.33 -18.72
CA SER A 62 15.30 -13.32 -19.54
C SER A 62 15.17 -14.73 -18.92
N HIS A 63 15.95 -15.07 -17.90
CA HIS A 63 15.88 -16.32 -17.15
C HIS A 63 14.85 -16.33 -15.99
N LEU A 64 14.23 -15.20 -15.65
CA LEU A 64 13.22 -15.07 -14.59
C LEU A 64 11.83 -14.81 -15.20
N PRO A 65 11.09 -15.87 -15.61
CA PRO A 65 9.85 -15.73 -16.37
C PRO A 65 8.72 -15.02 -15.61
N LEU A 66 8.81 -14.94 -14.28
CA LEU A 66 7.81 -14.26 -13.46
C LEU A 66 7.95 -12.72 -13.46
N LEU A 67 9.10 -12.15 -13.87
CA LEU A 67 9.32 -10.71 -13.78
C LEU A 67 8.28 -9.89 -14.53
N THR A 68 7.91 -10.32 -15.74
CA THR A 68 6.85 -9.66 -16.51
C THR A 68 5.54 -9.61 -15.72
N LYS A 69 5.16 -10.74 -15.08
CA LYS A 69 3.96 -10.82 -14.25
C LYS A 69 3.99 -9.88 -13.03
N LEU A 70 5.17 -9.63 -12.45
CA LEU A 70 5.32 -8.68 -11.34
C LEU A 70 5.03 -7.24 -11.78
N THR A 71 5.39 -6.89 -13.02
CA THR A 71 5.16 -5.55 -13.59
C THR A 71 3.72 -5.30 -14.03
N GLU A 72 2.91 -6.35 -14.21
CA GLU A 72 1.52 -6.21 -14.63
C GLU A 72 0.68 -5.41 -13.62
N GLY A 73 -0.11 -4.49 -14.17
CA GLY A 73 -1.07 -3.70 -13.42
C GLY A 73 -0.46 -2.56 -12.61
N GLN A 74 -1.29 -1.54 -12.41
CA GLN A 74 -0.99 -0.35 -11.61
C GLN A 74 -2.02 -0.22 -10.48
N THR A 75 -1.62 0.50 -9.45
CA THR A 75 -2.43 0.79 -8.27
C THR A 75 -2.64 2.29 -8.16
N ILE A 76 -3.71 2.69 -7.48
CA ILE A 76 -4.12 4.07 -7.26
C ILE A 76 -4.66 4.25 -5.85
N SER A 77 -4.13 5.23 -5.14
CA SER A 77 -4.55 5.56 -3.79
C SER A 77 -5.86 6.35 -3.77
N GLY A 78 -6.40 6.58 -2.59
CA GLY A 78 -7.51 7.50 -2.39
C GLY A 78 -8.88 6.85 -2.41
N PHE A 79 -8.96 5.54 -2.12
CA PHE A 79 -10.20 4.80 -1.85
C PHE A 79 -11.37 5.24 -2.75
N GLY A 80 -11.39 4.73 -3.98
CA GLY A 80 -12.65 4.62 -4.69
C GLY A 80 -13.50 3.60 -3.94
N VAL A 81 -14.23 4.00 -2.89
CA VAL A 81 -14.97 3.06 -2.02
C VAL A 81 -16.16 2.38 -2.73
N CYS A 82 -16.10 2.27 -4.05
CA CYS A 82 -16.93 1.40 -4.87
C CYS A 82 -16.14 0.87 -6.06
N GLY A 83 -14.98 0.28 -5.78
CA GLY A 83 -14.27 -0.57 -6.73
C GLY A 83 -13.01 0.04 -7.32
N SER A 84 -12.50 -0.69 -8.31
CA SER A 84 -11.24 -0.38 -8.97
C SER A 84 -11.54 0.40 -10.24
N PRO A 85 -11.01 1.63 -10.39
CA PRO A 85 -11.15 2.34 -11.66
C PRO A 85 -10.61 1.46 -12.79
N GLU A 86 -11.21 1.57 -13.98
CA GLU A 86 -10.75 0.83 -15.15
C GLU A 86 -9.25 1.07 -15.39
N GLY A 87 -8.52 -0.01 -15.68
CA GLY A 87 -7.06 0.03 -15.87
C GLY A 87 -6.23 -0.02 -14.59
N TYR A 88 -6.83 -0.27 -13.42
CA TYR A 88 -6.14 -0.50 -12.15
C TYR A 88 -6.47 -1.87 -11.56
N LEU A 89 -5.57 -2.39 -10.71
CA LEU A 89 -5.74 -3.65 -9.98
C LEU A 89 -6.92 -3.59 -8.99
N ALA A 90 -7.26 -4.72 -8.34
CA ALA A 90 -8.33 -4.80 -7.35
C ALA A 90 -8.03 -3.98 -6.07
N GLN A 91 -8.29 -2.67 -6.08
CA GLN A 91 -7.79 -1.72 -5.06
C GLN A 91 -8.31 -2.03 -3.65
N GLN A 92 -9.56 -2.48 -3.54
CA GLN A 92 -10.15 -2.83 -2.25
C GLN A 92 -9.46 -4.04 -1.61
N GLU A 93 -9.28 -5.11 -2.39
CA GLU A 93 -8.58 -6.31 -1.93
C GLU A 93 -7.13 -6.00 -1.56
N LEU A 94 -6.43 -5.21 -2.37
CA LEU A 94 -5.05 -4.82 -2.11
C LEU A 94 -4.93 -3.89 -0.89
N SER A 95 -5.91 -3.01 -0.65
CA SER A 95 -5.93 -2.14 0.53
C SER A 95 -6.11 -2.95 1.82
N ILE A 96 -7.02 -3.92 1.79
CA ILE A 96 -7.21 -4.87 2.91
C ILE A 96 -5.98 -5.76 3.08
N GLY A 97 -5.39 -6.24 1.98
CA GLY A 97 -4.14 -7.00 2.01
C GLY A 97 -3.00 -6.21 2.63
N ALA A 98 -2.88 -4.91 2.32
CA ALA A 98 -1.89 -4.03 2.92
C ALA A 98 -2.09 -3.87 4.42
N ALA A 99 -3.34 -3.83 4.89
CA ALA A 99 -3.66 -3.80 6.31
C ALA A 99 -3.21 -5.07 7.06
N TYR A 100 -3.53 -6.24 6.50
CA TYR A 100 -3.08 -7.51 7.06
C TYR A 100 -1.57 -7.65 7.02
N LEU A 101 -0.94 -7.24 5.91
CA LEU A 101 0.50 -7.29 5.76
C LEU A 101 1.19 -6.35 6.76
N ALA A 102 0.70 -5.13 6.92
CA ALA A 102 1.19 -4.18 7.93
C ALA A 102 1.08 -4.75 9.36
N THR A 103 -0.02 -5.45 9.65
CA THR A 103 -0.19 -6.16 10.93
C THR A 103 0.84 -7.29 11.09
N LYS A 104 1.08 -8.07 10.02
CA LYS A 104 2.01 -9.21 10.01
C LYS A 104 3.46 -8.78 10.20
N VAL A 105 3.87 -7.68 9.57
CA VAL A 105 5.25 -7.16 9.65
C VAL A 105 5.46 -6.22 10.85
N ASP A 106 4.47 -6.13 11.74
CA ASP A 106 4.44 -5.25 12.90
C ASP A 106 4.75 -3.77 12.60
N HIS A 107 4.27 -3.28 11.44
CA HIS A 107 4.41 -1.88 11.05
C HIS A 107 3.69 -0.97 12.06
N GLN A 108 4.43 0.00 12.61
CA GLN A 108 3.87 1.02 13.49
C GLN A 108 3.33 2.17 12.63
N TYR A 109 2.00 2.32 12.61
CA TYR A 109 1.36 3.36 11.82
C TYR A 109 1.78 4.76 12.29
N VAL A 110 2.23 5.58 11.35
CA VAL A 110 2.44 7.00 11.59
C VAL A 110 1.14 7.73 11.26
N VAL A 111 0.39 8.07 12.31
CA VAL A 111 -0.87 8.82 12.16
C VAL A 111 -0.54 10.31 12.01
N GLU A 112 -0.64 10.83 10.79
CA GLU A 112 -0.35 12.25 10.50
C GLU A 112 -1.29 13.22 11.24
N ASN A 113 -2.54 12.80 11.51
CA ASN A 113 -3.46 13.58 12.35
C ASN A 113 -4.50 12.65 13.02
N PRO A 114 -4.50 12.55 14.36
CA PRO A 114 -5.38 11.62 15.11
C PRO A 114 -6.87 12.02 15.10
N ASN A 115 -7.19 13.25 14.71
CA ASN A 115 -8.58 13.74 14.64
C ASN A 115 -9.27 13.45 13.29
N VAL A 116 -8.64 12.66 12.40
CA VAL A 116 -9.04 12.52 10.99
C VAL A 116 -10.02 11.38 10.75
N LEU A 117 -10.61 10.80 11.81
CA LEU A 117 -11.68 9.82 11.62
C LEU A 117 -12.89 10.36 10.83
N ASN A 118 -12.94 11.69 10.72
CA ASN A 118 -13.94 12.51 10.08
C ASN A 118 -13.79 12.59 8.55
N SER A 119 -12.67 12.14 7.97
CA SER A 119 -12.44 12.28 6.53
C SER A 119 -12.94 11.08 5.74
N ARG A 120 -13.45 11.33 4.53
CA ARG A 120 -13.88 10.33 3.55
C ARG A 120 -12.75 9.43 3.03
N SER A 121 -11.54 9.56 3.58
CA SER A 121 -10.30 9.11 2.91
C SER A 121 -9.24 8.55 3.84
N PHE A 122 -9.41 8.59 5.16
CA PHE A 122 -8.33 8.23 6.08
C PHE A 122 -8.86 7.38 7.24
N MET A 123 -8.68 6.08 7.08
CA MET A 123 -8.47 5.16 8.19
C MET A 123 -7.20 4.42 7.86
N PHE A 124 -6.14 4.73 8.61
CA PHE A 124 -4.79 4.19 8.44
C PHE A 124 -4.09 4.66 7.17
N GLY A 125 -2.77 4.77 7.24
CA GLY A 125 -1.92 4.96 6.07
C GLY A 125 -1.88 3.72 5.15
N TRP A 126 -3.04 3.17 4.78
CA TRP A 126 -3.19 2.18 3.70
C TRP A 126 -3.25 2.87 2.32
N CYS A 127 -3.41 4.19 2.31
CA CYS A 127 -3.63 5.01 1.13
C CYS A 127 -2.32 5.51 0.53
N HIS A 128 -1.42 4.59 0.17
CA HIS A 128 -0.60 4.86 -1.00
C HIS A 128 -0.50 3.63 -1.89
N ALA A 129 -0.45 3.92 -3.18
CA ALA A 129 -0.48 2.94 -4.24
C ALA A 129 0.69 1.95 -4.10
N GLU A 130 1.85 2.39 -3.61
CA GLU A 130 3.01 1.52 -3.38
C GLU A 130 2.75 0.37 -2.40
N LYS A 131 2.00 0.58 -1.31
CA LYS A 131 1.69 -0.52 -0.38
C LYS A 131 0.85 -1.58 -1.05
N GLN A 132 -0.13 -1.14 -1.84
CA GLN A 132 -0.98 -2.03 -2.62
C GLN A 132 -0.17 -2.76 -3.69
N LYS A 133 0.79 -2.09 -4.33
CA LYS A 133 1.66 -2.73 -5.31
C LYS A 133 2.65 -3.71 -4.66
N ILE A 134 3.13 -3.43 -3.45
CA ILE A 134 3.91 -4.38 -2.64
C ILE A 134 3.08 -5.62 -2.33
N VAL A 135 1.81 -5.46 -1.96
CA VAL A 135 0.89 -6.59 -1.72
C VAL A 135 0.67 -7.42 -2.98
N ASP A 136 0.42 -6.78 -4.13
CA ASP A 136 0.27 -7.46 -5.42
C ASP A 136 1.49 -8.33 -5.75
N ILE A 137 2.69 -7.77 -5.62
CA ILE A 137 3.94 -8.49 -5.86
C ILE A 137 4.17 -9.58 -4.81
N HIS A 138 3.90 -9.30 -3.53
CA HIS A 138 3.97 -10.27 -2.44
C HIS A 138 3.13 -11.50 -2.74
N GLN A 139 1.88 -11.31 -3.20
CA GLN A 139 0.98 -12.38 -3.59
C GLN A 139 1.50 -13.14 -4.82
N LYS A 140 2.05 -12.45 -5.82
CA LYS A 140 2.63 -13.11 -7.00
C LYS A 140 3.86 -13.96 -6.68
N LEU A 141 4.57 -13.65 -5.60
CA LEU A 141 5.78 -14.35 -5.16
C LEU A 141 5.55 -15.37 -4.03
N HIS A 142 4.32 -15.55 -3.54
CA HIS A 142 4.04 -16.29 -2.30
C HIS A 142 4.43 -17.78 -2.35
N ASP A 143 4.39 -18.40 -3.53
CA ASP A 143 4.74 -19.82 -3.74
C ASP A 143 6.24 -20.04 -3.97
N LEU A 144 7.03 -18.97 -4.05
CA LEU A 144 8.47 -19.08 -4.29
C LEU A 144 9.24 -19.37 -3.01
N SER A 145 10.39 -20.03 -3.17
CA SER A 145 11.36 -20.16 -2.09
C SER A 145 11.95 -18.79 -1.74
N ALA A 146 12.37 -18.61 -0.48
CA ALA A 146 12.97 -17.35 -0.05
C ALA A 146 14.13 -16.85 -0.93
N PRO A 147 15.08 -17.70 -1.41
CA PRO A 147 16.10 -17.26 -2.35
C PRO A 147 15.53 -16.74 -3.67
N ALA A 148 14.52 -17.44 -4.22
CA ALA A 148 13.88 -17.00 -5.45
C ALA A 148 13.13 -15.67 -5.23
N THR A 149 12.39 -15.51 -4.12
CA THR A 149 11.70 -14.26 -3.79
C THR A 149 12.67 -13.07 -3.74
N LYS A 150 13.85 -13.23 -3.10
CA LYS A 150 14.88 -12.18 -3.02
C LYS A 150 15.35 -11.73 -4.41
N ILE A 151 15.73 -12.70 -5.26
CA ILE A 151 16.18 -12.43 -6.62
C ILE A 151 15.12 -11.63 -7.41
N HIS A 152 13.84 -11.99 -7.29
CA HIS A 152 12.79 -11.28 -8.01
C HIS A 152 12.63 -9.81 -7.57
N TRP A 153 12.77 -9.54 -6.26
CA TRP A 153 12.71 -8.17 -5.74
C TRP A 153 13.88 -7.30 -6.20
N GLU A 154 15.09 -7.87 -6.30
CA GLU A 154 16.28 -7.14 -6.76
C GLU A 154 16.16 -6.63 -8.21
N HIS A 155 15.38 -7.34 -9.03
CA HIS A 155 15.22 -7.06 -10.46
C HIS A 155 14.04 -6.18 -10.83
N ILE A 156 13.27 -5.70 -9.85
CA ILE A 156 12.17 -4.76 -10.07
C ILE A 156 12.37 -3.46 -9.31
N ILE A 157 11.76 -2.39 -9.81
CA ILE A 157 11.63 -1.11 -9.10
C ILE A 157 10.18 -0.65 -9.18
N LEU A 158 9.66 -0.15 -8.06
CA LEU A 158 8.33 0.46 -8.01
C LEU A 158 8.46 1.95 -8.29
N PHE A 159 7.63 2.48 -9.18
CA PHE A 159 7.50 3.92 -9.39
C PHE A 159 6.26 4.44 -8.71
N VAL A 160 6.38 5.57 -8.03
CA VAL A 160 5.31 6.30 -7.37
C VAL A 160 5.29 7.71 -7.93
N ASP A 161 4.12 8.22 -8.34
CA ASP A 161 4.01 9.55 -8.97
C ASP A 161 3.95 10.72 -7.97
N ARG A 162 4.01 10.43 -6.66
CA ARG A 162 4.04 11.41 -5.57
C ARG A 162 5.07 11.00 -4.53
N ALA A 163 5.59 11.99 -3.79
CA ALA A 163 6.53 11.73 -2.71
C ALA A 163 5.93 10.79 -1.66
N MET A 164 6.71 9.79 -1.25
CA MET A 164 6.30 8.85 -0.20
C MET A 164 6.20 9.56 1.14
N CYS A 165 5.12 9.32 1.88
CA CYS A 165 4.98 9.80 3.26
C CYS A 165 5.79 8.93 4.24
N ALA A 166 5.97 9.42 5.47
CA ALA A 166 6.69 8.69 6.52
C ALA A 166 6.09 7.30 6.80
N ASP A 167 4.77 7.15 6.73
CA ASP A 167 4.10 5.87 6.96
C ASP A 167 4.35 4.84 5.85
N CYS A 168 4.51 5.28 4.59
CA CYS A 168 4.87 4.40 3.48
C CYS A 168 6.32 3.98 3.52
N ILE A 169 7.20 4.91 3.87
CA ILE A 169 8.62 4.64 4.08
C ILE A 169 8.79 3.62 5.20
N GLY A 170 8.12 3.82 6.35
CA GLY A 170 8.15 2.89 7.48
C GLY A 170 7.62 1.50 7.10
N PHE A 171 6.51 1.43 6.36
CA PHE A 171 5.95 0.14 5.92
C PHE A 171 6.89 -0.62 4.98
N ALA A 172 7.47 0.06 3.98
CA ALA A 172 8.39 -0.59 3.05
C ALA A 172 9.67 -1.09 3.76
N SER A 173 10.19 -0.32 4.73
CA SER A 173 11.31 -0.73 5.60
C SER A 173 10.94 -1.94 6.46
N ALA A 174 9.80 -1.93 7.14
CA ALA A 174 9.34 -3.05 7.95
C ALA A 174 9.10 -4.32 7.10
N TYR A 175 8.53 -4.16 5.90
CA TYR A 175 8.35 -5.25 4.95
C TYR A 175 9.68 -5.84 4.49
N ALA A 176 10.66 -4.99 4.13
CA ALA A 176 12.00 -5.41 3.73
C ALA A 176 12.68 -6.25 4.81
N ALA A 177 12.66 -5.75 6.04
CA ALA A 177 13.25 -6.41 7.21
C ALA A 177 12.57 -7.74 7.52
N TYR A 178 11.23 -7.76 7.58
CA TYR A 178 10.47 -8.96 7.94
C TYR A 178 10.65 -10.08 6.91
N HIS A 179 10.64 -9.75 5.61
CA HIS A 179 10.77 -10.74 4.54
C HIS A 179 12.21 -11.02 4.12
N GLY A 180 13.17 -10.26 4.63
CA GLY A 180 14.59 -10.39 4.30
C GLY A 180 14.87 -10.15 2.81
N VAL A 181 14.19 -9.17 2.20
CA VAL A 181 14.30 -8.80 0.78
C VAL A 181 14.71 -7.33 0.65
N ASP A 182 15.40 -6.99 -0.44
CA ASP A 182 15.72 -5.61 -0.78
C ASP A 182 14.67 -5.05 -1.76
N LEU A 183 14.03 -3.92 -1.44
CA LEU A 183 13.05 -3.27 -2.30
C LEU A 183 13.59 -1.95 -2.85
N SER A 184 13.37 -1.69 -4.13
CA SER A 184 13.66 -0.39 -4.74
C SER A 184 12.36 0.33 -5.07
N ILE A 185 12.20 1.57 -4.60
CA ILE A 185 11.06 2.43 -4.91
C ILE A 185 11.57 3.81 -5.33
N GLN A 186 11.16 4.26 -6.50
CA GLN A 186 11.39 5.60 -7.01
C GLN A 186 10.14 6.45 -6.83
N ASP A 187 10.32 7.63 -6.23
CA ASP A 187 9.31 8.68 -6.23
C ASP A 187 9.89 9.97 -6.86
N PRO A 188 9.13 11.09 -6.93
CA PRO A 188 9.63 12.32 -7.55
C PRO A 188 10.86 12.93 -6.85
N GLN A 189 11.16 12.55 -5.61
CA GLN A 189 12.27 13.10 -4.84
C GLN A 189 13.55 12.29 -5.03
N CYS A 190 13.46 10.96 -5.01
CA CYS A 190 14.63 10.09 -5.06
C CYS A 190 14.26 8.63 -5.36
N VAL A 191 15.29 7.82 -5.55
CA VAL A 191 15.20 6.36 -5.43
C VAL A 191 15.56 5.98 -4.00
N ARG A 192 14.69 5.22 -3.34
CA ARG A 192 14.94 4.61 -2.03
C ARG A 192 15.14 3.11 -2.22
N LYS A 193 16.25 2.60 -1.68
CA LYS A 193 16.48 1.17 -1.53
C LYS A 193 16.25 0.79 -0.06
N PHE A 194 15.21 0.01 0.20
CA PHE A 194 14.88 -0.54 1.52
C PHE A 194 15.59 -1.87 1.64
N LEU A 195 16.57 -1.96 2.53
CA LEU A 195 17.40 -3.13 2.69
C LEU A 195 16.69 -4.18 3.56
N SER A 196 17.05 -5.44 3.37
CA SER A 196 16.63 -6.56 4.22
C SER A 196 16.99 -6.41 5.71
N THR A 197 17.81 -5.43 6.09
CA THR A 197 18.10 -5.05 7.48
C THR A 197 17.06 -4.07 8.07
N GLY A 198 16.22 -3.47 7.23
CA GLY A 198 15.34 -2.34 7.58
C GLY A 198 15.96 -0.98 7.29
N ASP A 199 17.26 -0.91 7.00
CA ASP A 199 17.93 0.34 6.62
C ASP A 199 17.46 0.86 5.27
N ILE A 200 17.62 2.17 5.05
CA ILE A 200 17.17 2.84 3.84
C ILE A 200 18.35 3.59 3.22
N GLU A 201 18.72 3.19 2.01
CA GLU A 201 19.67 3.93 1.17
C GLU A 201 18.91 4.89 0.25
N VAL A 202 19.33 6.14 0.22
CA VAL A 202 18.71 7.18 -0.63
C VAL A 202 19.69 7.52 -1.75
N ILE A 203 19.26 7.29 -2.99
CA ILE A 203 19.98 7.65 -4.21
C ILE A 203 19.26 8.87 -4.81
N ASN A 204 19.93 10.01 -4.82
CA ASN A 204 19.36 11.25 -5.32
C ASN A 204 19.32 11.25 -6.85
N ASN A 205 18.22 11.73 -7.43
CA ASN A 205 18.05 11.85 -8.89
C ASN A 205 19.04 12.83 -9.56
N SER A 206 19.94 13.46 -8.78
CA SER A 206 20.94 14.42 -9.26
C SER A 206 22.23 13.77 -9.79
N ASP A 207 22.44 12.48 -9.55
CA ASP A 207 23.76 11.88 -9.77
C ASP A 207 23.90 11.05 -11.05
N ASP A 208 22.84 10.88 -11.84
CA ASP A 208 22.93 10.22 -13.14
C ASP A 208 22.14 10.98 -14.22
N LYS A 209 22.88 11.77 -15.00
CA LYS A 209 22.59 11.88 -16.44
C LYS A 209 22.89 10.50 -17.05
N LEU A 210 21.89 9.62 -17.06
CA LEU A 210 21.84 8.50 -18.01
C LEU A 210 21.42 9.03 -19.38
#